data_AF-A0A4Y2JDS4-F1
#
_entry.id   AF-A0A4Y2JDS4-F1
#
_cell.length_a   1.000
_cell.length_b   1.000
_cell.length_c   1.000
_cell.angle_alpha   90.00
_cell.angle_beta   90.00
_cell.angle_gamma   90.00
#
_symmetry.space_group_name_H-M   'P 1'
#
loop_
_entity.id
_entity.type
_entity.pdbx_description
1 polymer ?
#
loop_
_entity_poly.entity_id
_entity_poly.type
_entity_poly.pdbx_seq_one_letter_code
_entity_poly.pdbx_strand_id
1 'polypeptide(L)'
;MLKPFLVLYQSDKPLVKFLAGDLFTLVKNMLEHFKVLKHDKCKSINSIPSLCSFYFADVANFNCADKVSIGFIGDELLKKKRAKKEASDKDVLDLKRDCQRFILRLLQTLMEKCPISYSIVRNASCFDPNKVVFHPWRCLKSLKNILSYLVDKSMIPSKDGDEILLQFKEFLDKVVKCSFSDFKTLDHKEERLDTFLYQYFSIDKEKYRKLWDIVKMILILSHGQATVERRFSLNKALEVENLKENSYIAQRMIIEAIKEAGDVLDVPITKEMRISVQCARQQYLDYLECQKREKMEEQLNNKRKLLVEEIDFLQAKRKCLEEDVKNTHQSSDALADEGEKKKDISLFFSNQMPEEKN
;
A
#
# COMPACT_ATOMS: atom_id res chain seq x y z
N MET A 1 -12.34 -21.55 3.03
CA MET A 1 -12.76 -20.25 2.46
C MET A 1 -11.59 -19.27 2.33
N LEU A 2 -10.84 -18.96 3.40
CA LEU A 2 -9.69 -18.05 3.34
C LEU A 2 -8.50 -18.59 2.53
N LYS A 3 -8.08 -19.83 2.75
CA LYS A 3 -6.87 -20.40 2.11
C LYS A 3 -6.90 -20.32 0.58
N PRO A 4 -7.98 -20.73 -0.13
CA PRO A 4 -8.02 -20.59 -1.59
C PRO A 4 -7.88 -19.14 -2.08
N PHE A 5 -8.51 -18.18 -1.37
CA PHE A 5 -8.36 -16.76 -1.68
C PHE A 5 -6.90 -16.31 -1.52
N LEU A 6 -6.26 -16.63 -0.38
CA LEU A 6 -4.88 -16.26 -0.13
C LEU A 6 -3.92 -16.87 -1.17
N VAL A 7 -4.12 -18.12 -1.56
CA VAL A 7 -3.30 -18.80 -2.58
C VAL A 7 -3.46 -18.12 -3.95
N LEU A 8 -4.67 -17.73 -4.34
CA LEU A 8 -4.91 -17.05 -5.62
C LEU A 8 -4.16 -15.72 -5.72
N TYR A 9 -4.18 -14.92 -4.64
CA TYR A 9 -3.54 -13.62 -4.57
C TYR A 9 -2.04 -13.68 -4.18
N GLN A 10 -1.48 -14.88 -4.02
CA GLN A 10 -0.04 -15.13 -3.90
C GLN A 10 0.61 -15.33 -5.28
N SER A 11 0.39 -14.37 -6.19
CA SER A 11 0.82 -14.46 -7.59
C SER A 11 1.41 -13.14 -8.08
N ASP A 12 2.32 -13.21 -9.06
CA ASP A 12 2.87 -12.04 -9.76
C ASP A 12 2.03 -11.65 -11.00
N LYS A 13 0.88 -12.32 -11.21
CA LYS A 13 -0.10 -11.97 -12.25
C LYS A 13 -0.87 -10.72 -11.81
N PRO A 14 -1.24 -9.79 -12.71
CA PRO A 14 -1.96 -8.59 -12.29
C PRO A 14 -3.40 -8.94 -11.86
N LEU A 15 -3.75 -9.11 -10.58
CA LEU A 15 -5.10 -9.61 -10.20
C LEU A 15 -6.05 -8.52 -9.66
N VAL A 16 -5.63 -7.26 -9.62
CA VAL A 16 -6.37 -6.13 -9.02
C VAL A 16 -7.81 -5.99 -9.51
N LYS A 17 -8.06 -6.23 -10.81
CA LYS A 17 -9.40 -6.13 -11.42
C LYS A 17 -10.42 -7.14 -10.85
N PHE A 18 -9.95 -8.28 -10.34
CA PHE A 18 -10.79 -9.32 -9.74
C PHE A 18 -10.95 -9.12 -8.23
N LEU A 19 -9.98 -8.44 -7.60
CA LEU A 19 -9.87 -8.26 -6.14
C LEU A 19 -11.16 -7.81 -5.46
N ALA A 20 -11.81 -6.76 -5.98
CA ALA A 20 -13.03 -6.24 -5.37
C ALA A 20 -14.19 -7.25 -5.39
N GLY A 21 -14.33 -8.02 -6.48
CA GLY A 21 -15.37 -9.04 -6.62
C GLY A 21 -15.10 -10.28 -5.76
N ASP A 22 -13.85 -10.71 -5.70
CA ASP A 22 -13.44 -11.86 -4.92
C ASP A 22 -13.52 -11.58 -3.41
N LEU A 23 -13.14 -10.38 -2.98
CA LEU A 23 -13.30 -9.93 -1.59
C LEU A 23 -14.77 -9.88 -1.18
N PHE A 24 -15.64 -9.34 -2.04
CA PHE A 24 -17.08 -9.34 -1.78
C PHE A 24 -17.61 -10.76 -1.64
N THR A 25 -17.22 -11.66 -2.54
CA THR A 25 -17.63 -13.07 -2.51
C THR A 25 -17.11 -13.78 -1.27
N LEU A 26 -15.86 -13.54 -0.88
CA LEU A 26 -15.26 -14.09 0.34
C LEU A 26 -16.05 -13.68 1.59
N VAL A 27 -16.32 -12.39 1.74
CA VAL A 27 -17.05 -11.85 2.89
C VAL A 27 -18.49 -12.36 2.91
N LYS A 28 -19.17 -12.35 1.76
CA LYS A 28 -20.54 -12.85 1.65
C LYS A 28 -20.63 -14.34 2.01
N ASN A 29 -19.72 -15.15 1.49
CA ASN A 29 -19.66 -16.57 1.81
C ASN A 29 -19.39 -16.82 3.30
N MET A 30 -18.54 -16.02 3.96
CA MET A 30 -18.34 -16.11 5.41
C MET A 30 -19.63 -15.81 6.18
N LEU A 31 -20.33 -14.73 5.81
CA LEU A 31 -21.57 -14.33 6.46
C LEU A 31 -22.65 -15.41 6.34
N GLU A 32 -22.83 -15.96 5.14
CA GLU A 32 -23.81 -17.01 4.85
C GLU A 32 -23.45 -18.36 5.49
N HIS A 33 -22.16 -18.73 5.47
CA HIS A 33 -21.69 -20.00 6.02
C HIS A 33 -21.82 -20.07 7.54
N PHE A 34 -21.39 -19.02 8.24
CA PHE A 34 -21.43 -19.00 9.71
C PHE A 34 -22.76 -18.49 10.28
N LYS A 35 -23.65 -17.91 9.44
CA LYS A 35 -24.97 -17.39 9.82
C LYS A 35 -24.92 -16.39 10.98
N VAL A 36 -23.87 -15.55 11.01
CA VAL A 36 -23.59 -14.62 12.11
C VAL A 36 -24.52 -13.41 12.16
N LEU A 37 -25.14 -13.05 11.02
CA LEU A 37 -26.11 -11.97 10.90
C LEU A 37 -27.54 -12.50 10.76
N LYS A 38 -28.51 -11.65 11.11
CA LYS A 38 -29.92 -11.91 10.79
C LYS A 38 -30.12 -12.01 9.28
N HIS A 39 -31.09 -12.82 8.87
CA HIS A 39 -31.29 -13.18 7.47
C HIS A 39 -31.67 -12.00 6.57
N ASP A 40 -32.47 -11.06 7.07
CA ASP A 40 -32.81 -9.79 6.41
C ASP A 40 -31.57 -8.92 6.20
N LYS A 41 -30.70 -8.83 7.20
CA LYS A 41 -29.45 -8.05 7.12
C LYS A 41 -28.46 -8.68 6.16
N CYS A 42 -28.26 -9.99 6.21
CA CYS A 42 -27.41 -10.69 5.25
C CYS A 42 -27.88 -10.48 3.80
N LYS A 43 -29.20 -10.49 3.56
CA LYS A 43 -29.78 -10.21 2.22
C LYS A 43 -29.58 -8.78 1.75
N SER A 44 -29.54 -7.81 2.66
CA SER A 44 -29.27 -6.41 2.32
C SER A 44 -27.86 -6.19 1.77
N ILE A 45 -26.90 -7.05 2.12
CA ILE A 45 -25.52 -7.03 1.61
C ILE A 45 -25.45 -7.75 0.26
N ASN A 46 -25.98 -7.10 -0.78
CA ASN A 46 -26.07 -7.66 -2.13
C ASN A 46 -25.05 -7.08 -3.11
N SER A 47 -24.30 -6.05 -2.70
CA SER A 47 -23.38 -5.33 -3.56
C SER A 47 -22.17 -4.78 -2.79
N ILE A 48 -21.10 -4.46 -3.52
CA ILE A 48 -19.88 -3.87 -2.94
C ILE A 48 -20.17 -2.58 -2.15
N PRO A 49 -20.98 -1.61 -2.66
CA PRO A 49 -21.33 -0.42 -1.89
C PRO A 49 -22.04 -0.75 -0.58
N SER A 50 -23.04 -1.65 -0.62
CA SER A 50 -23.77 -2.06 0.59
C SER A 50 -22.86 -2.71 1.63
N LEU A 51 -21.85 -3.47 1.18
CA LEU A 51 -20.85 -4.07 2.05
C LEU A 51 -19.93 -3.00 2.69
N CYS A 52 -19.49 -2.01 1.90
CA CYS A 52 -18.62 -0.94 2.39
C CYS A 52 -19.31 -0.05 3.43
N SER A 53 -20.62 0.15 3.29
CA SER A 53 -21.41 0.95 4.25
C SER A 53 -21.89 0.14 5.47
N PHE A 54 -21.69 -1.18 5.50
CA PHE A 54 -22.22 -2.01 6.58
C PHE A 54 -21.36 -1.93 7.82
N TYR A 55 -21.98 -1.68 8.98
CA TYR A 55 -21.30 -1.60 10.26
C TYR A 55 -21.36 -2.94 11.02
N PHE A 56 -20.23 -3.63 11.10
CA PHE A 56 -20.12 -4.98 11.68
C PHE A 56 -20.13 -5.04 13.22
N ALA A 57 -20.16 -3.90 13.92
CA ALA A 57 -20.19 -3.88 15.39
C ALA A 57 -21.60 -3.65 15.97
N ASP A 58 -22.62 -3.43 15.13
CA ASP A 58 -23.99 -3.25 15.59
C ASP A 58 -24.65 -4.60 15.96
N VAL A 59 -24.77 -4.82 17.27
CA VAL A 59 -25.35 -6.03 17.88
C VAL A 59 -26.79 -6.27 17.43
N ALA A 60 -27.54 -5.22 17.05
CA ALA A 60 -28.91 -5.37 16.56
C ALA A 60 -28.98 -6.19 15.26
N ASN A 61 -27.89 -6.26 14.50
CA ASN A 61 -27.81 -7.01 13.25
C ASN A 61 -27.42 -8.49 13.46
N PHE A 62 -26.99 -8.86 14.66
CA PHE A 62 -26.44 -10.19 14.93
C PHE A 62 -27.57 -11.21 15.08
N ASN A 63 -27.27 -12.44 14.64
CA ASN A 63 -28.15 -13.57 14.86
C ASN A 63 -28.04 -14.07 16.31
N CYS A 64 -29.03 -14.83 16.77
CA CYS A 64 -28.95 -15.51 18.05
C CYS A 64 -27.84 -16.58 18.02
N ALA A 65 -27.09 -16.74 19.11
CA ALA A 65 -25.93 -17.64 19.18
C ALA A 65 -26.27 -19.11 18.93
N ASP A 66 -27.50 -19.54 19.22
CA ASP A 66 -28.00 -20.89 18.91
C ASP A 66 -28.06 -21.18 17.41
N LYS A 67 -28.36 -20.16 16.60
CA LYS A 67 -28.52 -20.23 15.13
C LYS A 67 -27.21 -20.09 14.35
N VAL A 68 -26.13 -19.70 15.03
CA VAL A 68 -24.78 -19.64 14.44
C VAL A 68 -24.33 -21.06 14.07
N SER A 69 -23.72 -21.19 12.90
CA SER A 69 -23.16 -22.46 12.40
C SER A 69 -21.64 -22.41 12.47
N ILE A 70 -21.00 -23.53 12.80
CA ILE A 70 -19.54 -23.69 12.71
C ILE A 70 -19.17 -24.45 11.42
N GLY A 71 -20.08 -24.43 10.44
CA GLY A 71 -19.98 -25.21 9.21
C GLY A 71 -20.46 -26.64 9.38
N PHE A 72 -20.62 -27.34 8.26
CA PHE A 72 -21.23 -28.67 8.21
C PHE A 72 -20.53 -29.69 9.13
N ILE A 73 -19.21 -29.81 9.01
CA ILE A 73 -18.40 -30.76 9.79
C ILE A 73 -18.38 -30.35 11.27
N GLY A 74 -18.22 -29.05 11.56
CA GLY A 74 -18.21 -28.53 12.92
C GLY A 74 -19.52 -28.80 13.65
N ASP A 75 -20.65 -28.52 12.99
CA ASP A 75 -21.99 -28.76 13.53
C ASP A 75 -22.26 -30.26 13.74
N GLU A 76 -21.78 -31.13 12.85
CA GLU A 76 -21.90 -32.59 13.01
C GLU A 76 -21.09 -33.10 14.22
N LEU A 77 -19.85 -32.64 14.38
CA LEU A 77 -18.99 -32.99 15.52
C LEU A 77 -19.61 -32.52 16.84
N LEU A 78 -20.19 -31.32 16.87
CA LEU A 78 -20.91 -30.84 18.05
C LEU A 78 -22.14 -31.67 18.38
N LYS A 79 -22.91 -32.09 17.38
CA LYS A 79 -24.04 -33.01 17.58
C LYS A 79 -23.59 -34.35 18.16
N LYS A 80 -22.49 -34.93 17.65
CA LYS A 80 -21.91 -36.18 18.17
C LYS A 80 -21.45 -36.04 19.62
N LYS A 81 -20.75 -34.95 19.97
CA LYS A 81 -20.29 -34.68 21.34
C LYS A 81 -21.44 -34.44 22.32
N ARG A 82 -22.51 -33.76 21.89
CA ARG A 82 -23.74 -33.61 22.68
C ARG A 82 -24.42 -34.96 22.94
N ALA A 83 -24.53 -35.80 21.90
CA ALA A 83 -25.13 -37.13 22.03
C ALA A 83 -24.36 -38.04 23.00
N LYS A 84 -23.03 -37.92 23.03
CA LYS A 84 -22.14 -38.66 23.95
C LYS A 84 -22.05 -38.05 25.35
N LYS A 85 -22.73 -36.92 25.63
CA LYS A 85 -22.63 -36.14 26.88
C LYS A 85 -21.20 -35.69 27.24
N GLU A 86 -20.32 -35.59 26.25
CA GLU A 86 -18.93 -35.10 26.43
C GLU A 86 -18.85 -33.56 26.49
N ALA A 87 -19.91 -32.87 26.05
CA ALA A 87 -20.01 -31.41 26.09
C ALA A 87 -21.40 -31.00 26.58
N SER A 88 -21.46 -30.02 27.48
CA SER A 88 -22.74 -29.47 27.95
C SER A 88 -23.36 -28.55 26.89
N ASP A 89 -24.67 -28.32 26.98
CA ASP A 89 -25.34 -27.37 26.09
C ASP A 89 -24.78 -25.95 26.24
N LYS A 90 -24.33 -25.59 27.47
CA LYS A 90 -23.66 -24.33 27.76
C LYS A 90 -22.34 -24.22 26.98
N ASP A 91 -21.49 -25.23 27.02
CA ASP A 91 -20.19 -25.23 26.32
C ASP A 91 -20.35 -25.04 24.81
N VAL A 92 -21.37 -25.68 24.22
CA VAL A 92 -21.64 -25.55 22.79
C VAL A 92 -22.18 -24.15 22.46
N LEU A 93 -23.00 -23.57 23.32
CA LEU A 93 -23.54 -22.22 23.12
C LEU A 93 -22.45 -21.16 23.27
N ASP A 94 -21.54 -21.33 24.24
CA ASP A 94 -20.38 -20.47 24.44
C ASP A 94 -19.42 -20.56 23.24
N LEU A 95 -19.12 -21.77 22.73
CA LEU A 95 -18.33 -21.94 21.52
C LEU A 95 -18.95 -21.24 20.30
N LYS A 96 -20.27 -21.34 20.12
CA LYS A 96 -20.97 -20.66 19.03
C LYS A 96 -20.92 -19.13 19.17
N ARG A 97 -21.04 -18.63 20.40
CA ARG A 97 -20.89 -17.19 20.72
C ARG A 97 -19.48 -16.71 20.42
N ASP A 98 -18.46 -17.49 20.79
CA ASP A 98 -17.06 -17.17 20.51
C ASP A 98 -16.77 -17.21 19.01
N CYS A 99 -17.31 -18.19 18.29
CA CYS A 99 -17.22 -18.26 16.83
C CYS A 99 -17.86 -17.02 16.18
N GLN A 100 -19.07 -16.63 16.60
CA GLN A 100 -19.74 -15.43 16.11
C GLN A 100 -18.90 -14.18 16.36
N ARG A 101 -18.39 -14.00 17.58
CA ARG A 101 -17.53 -12.86 17.95
C ARG A 101 -16.24 -12.85 17.12
N PHE A 102 -15.62 -14.00 16.92
CA PHE A 102 -14.40 -14.13 16.11
C PHE A 102 -14.64 -13.71 14.66
N ILE A 103 -15.68 -14.25 14.01
CA ILE A 103 -15.99 -13.93 12.60
C ILE A 103 -16.35 -12.46 12.44
N LEU A 104 -17.15 -11.88 13.35
CA LEU A 104 -17.50 -10.47 13.27
C LEU A 104 -16.30 -9.56 13.47
N ARG A 105 -15.41 -9.86 14.43
CA ARG A 105 -14.15 -9.12 14.60
C ARG A 105 -13.24 -9.26 13.39
N LEU A 106 -13.10 -10.47 12.84
CA LEU A 106 -12.33 -10.71 11.63
C LEU A 106 -12.85 -9.86 10.47
N LEU A 107 -14.17 -9.85 10.23
CA LEU A 107 -14.79 -9.08 9.17
C LEU A 107 -14.63 -7.58 9.40
N GLN A 108 -14.79 -7.10 10.64
CA GLN A 108 -14.56 -5.70 10.97
C GLN A 108 -13.12 -5.28 10.64
N THR A 109 -12.12 -6.00 11.15
CA THR A 109 -10.70 -5.70 10.88
C THR A 109 -10.36 -5.83 9.40
N LEU A 110 -10.93 -6.82 8.71
CA LEU A 110 -10.77 -6.97 7.27
C LEU A 110 -11.27 -5.73 6.55
N MET A 111 -12.50 -5.27 6.85
CA MET A 111 -13.15 -4.14 6.18
C MET A 111 -12.45 -2.80 6.47
N GLU A 112 -11.91 -2.59 7.67
CA GLU A 112 -11.13 -1.40 8.03
C GLU A 112 -9.88 -1.24 7.15
N LYS A 113 -9.21 -2.34 6.79
CA LYS A 113 -7.98 -2.34 5.97
C LYS A 113 -8.21 -2.78 4.53
N CYS A 114 -9.46 -2.99 4.14
CA CYS A 114 -9.79 -3.65 2.88
C CYS A 114 -9.53 -2.71 1.69
N PRO A 115 -8.82 -3.18 0.64
CA PRO A 115 -8.64 -2.39 -0.59
C PRO A 115 -9.95 -2.02 -1.29
N ILE A 116 -11.06 -2.73 -0.98
CA ILE A 116 -12.38 -2.46 -1.54
C ILE A 116 -12.94 -1.07 -1.17
N SER A 117 -12.40 -0.44 -0.13
CA SER A 117 -12.72 0.93 0.26
C SER A 117 -12.24 1.96 -0.78
N TYR A 118 -11.18 1.66 -1.52
CA TYR A 118 -10.63 2.54 -2.54
C TYR A 118 -11.46 2.51 -3.84
N SER A 119 -11.81 3.70 -4.32
CA SER A 119 -12.60 3.86 -5.56
C SER A 119 -11.94 3.20 -6.77
N ILE A 120 -10.61 3.33 -6.92
CA ILE A 120 -9.87 2.72 -8.04
C ILE A 120 -10.07 1.20 -8.04
N VAL A 121 -9.90 0.52 -6.90
CA VAL A 121 -10.00 -0.94 -6.81
C VAL A 121 -11.40 -1.43 -7.18
N ARG A 122 -12.45 -0.72 -6.76
CA ARG A 122 -13.83 -1.05 -7.15
C ARG A 122 -14.07 -0.91 -8.64
N ASN A 123 -13.57 0.17 -9.23
CA ASN A 123 -13.78 0.46 -10.65
C ASN A 123 -12.83 -0.30 -11.58
N ALA A 124 -11.68 -0.79 -11.10
CA ALA A 124 -10.69 -1.56 -11.87
C ALA A 124 -11.27 -2.83 -12.52
N SER A 125 -12.40 -3.32 -12.00
CA SER A 125 -13.15 -4.41 -12.60
C SER A 125 -13.72 -4.10 -14.00
N CYS A 126 -13.60 -2.86 -14.50
CA CYS A 126 -13.86 -2.52 -15.88
C CYS A 126 -12.90 -3.17 -16.88
N PHE A 127 -11.79 -3.76 -16.42
CA PHE A 127 -10.84 -4.52 -17.25
C PHE A 127 -10.97 -6.03 -17.07
N ASP A 128 -11.98 -6.50 -16.33
CA ASP A 128 -12.32 -7.92 -16.26
C ASP A 128 -12.99 -8.35 -17.58
N PRO A 129 -12.39 -9.28 -18.35
CA PRO A 129 -12.90 -9.70 -19.65
C PRO A 129 -14.36 -10.13 -19.64
N ASN A 130 -14.79 -10.84 -18.60
CA ASN A 130 -16.19 -11.24 -18.45
C ASN A 130 -17.10 -10.02 -18.29
N LYS A 131 -16.72 -9.05 -17.47
CA LYS A 131 -17.53 -7.83 -17.26
C LYS A 131 -17.55 -6.93 -18.49
N VAL A 132 -16.44 -6.84 -19.20
CA VAL A 132 -16.31 -6.08 -20.45
C VAL A 132 -17.26 -6.63 -21.50
N VAL A 133 -17.37 -7.95 -21.60
CA VAL A 133 -18.28 -8.65 -22.53
C VAL A 133 -19.75 -8.48 -22.13
N PHE A 134 -20.12 -8.80 -20.89
CA PHE A 134 -21.52 -8.84 -20.47
C PHE A 134 -22.09 -7.46 -20.06
N HIS A 135 -21.24 -6.53 -19.64
CA HIS A 135 -21.65 -5.25 -19.06
C HIS A 135 -20.79 -4.05 -19.53
N PRO A 136 -20.71 -3.79 -20.85
CA PRO A 136 -19.85 -2.76 -21.42
C PRO A 136 -20.17 -1.34 -20.91
N TRP A 137 -21.46 -0.98 -20.77
CA TRP A 137 -21.85 0.34 -20.25
C TRP A 137 -21.44 0.56 -18.79
N ARG A 138 -21.48 -0.48 -17.95
CA ARG A 138 -21.00 -0.39 -16.56
C ARG A 138 -19.49 -0.24 -16.51
N CYS A 139 -18.77 -0.90 -17.40
CA CYS A 139 -17.32 -0.75 -17.54
C CYS A 139 -16.95 0.67 -17.97
N LEU A 140 -17.67 1.26 -18.92
CA LEU A 140 -17.45 2.64 -19.37
C LEU A 140 -17.67 3.66 -18.24
N LYS A 141 -18.75 3.49 -17.45
CA LYS A 141 -18.98 4.31 -16.24
C LYS A 141 -17.86 4.15 -15.21
N SER A 142 -17.38 2.93 -15.03
CA SER A 142 -16.30 2.63 -14.09
C SER A 142 -14.97 3.25 -14.52
N LEU A 143 -14.65 3.20 -15.82
CA LEU A 143 -13.48 3.89 -16.37
C LEU A 143 -13.59 5.40 -16.19
N LYS A 144 -14.77 5.99 -16.43
CA LYS A 144 -15.00 7.42 -16.16
C LYS A 144 -14.69 7.79 -14.71
N ASN A 145 -15.11 6.97 -13.74
CA ASN A 145 -14.78 7.19 -12.33
C ASN A 145 -13.27 7.09 -12.04
N ILE A 146 -12.55 6.18 -12.71
CA ILE A 146 -11.09 6.08 -12.60
C ILE A 146 -10.44 7.35 -13.14
N LEU A 147 -10.87 7.80 -14.32
CA LEU A 147 -10.32 9.01 -14.94
C LEU A 147 -10.57 10.25 -14.09
N SER A 148 -11.78 10.44 -13.55
CA SER A 148 -12.07 11.52 -12.61
C SER A 148 -11.10 11.51 -11.42
N TYR A 149 -10.90 10.33 -10.80
CA TYR A 149 -9.95 10.20 -9.70
C TYR A 149 -8.51 10.55 -10.10
N LEU A 150 -8.07 10.14 -11.29
CA LEU A 150 -6.70 10.42 -11.78
C LEU A 150 -6.51 11.90 -12.14
N VAL A 151 -7.55 12.56 -12.67
CA VAL A 151 -7.54 14.01 -12.93
C VAL A 151 -7.50 14.80 -11.62
N ASP A 152 -8.30 14.40 -10.63
CA ASP A 152 -8.30 15.02 -9.29
C ASP A 152 -6.93 14.94 -8.60
N LYS A 153 -6.18 13.87 -8.88
CA LYS A 153 -4.80 13.66 -8.41
C LYS A 153 -3.74 14.25 -9.33
N SER A 154 -4.14 14.98 -10.37
CA SER A 154 -3.23 15.57 -11.37
C SER A 154 -2.29 14.56 -12.06
N MET A 155 -2.69 13.29 -12.10
CA MET A 155 -1.93 12.22 -12.78
C MET A 155 -2.14 12.26 -14.29
N ILE A 156 -3.26 12.82 -14.74
CA ILE A 156 -3.63 12.95 -16.16
C ILE A 156 -4.23 14.35 -16.38
N PRO A 157 -3.93 15.00 -17.52
CA PRO A 157 -4.62 16.22 -17.93
C PRO A 157 -6.11 15.97 -18.21
N SER A 158 -6.98 16.87 -17.75
CA SER A 158 -8.44 16.78 -18.01
C SER A 158 -8.78 16.65 -19.51
N LYS A 159 -8.01 17.32 -20.37
CA LYS A 159 -8.13 17.27 -21.84
C LYS A 159 -8.01 15.86 -22.44
N ASP A 160 -7.30 14.95 -21.78
CA ASP A 160 -7.07 13.59 -22.30
C ASP A 160 -8.20 12.63 -21.90
N GLY A 161 -9.06 13.01 -20.96
CA GLY A 161 -10.11 12.15 -20.43
C GLY A 161 -11.14 11.72 -21.48
N ASP A 162 -11.63 12.65 -22.28
CA ASP A 162 -12.62 12.35 -23.33
C ASP A 162 -12.04 11.47 -24.44
N GLU A 163 -10.77 11.70 -24.79
CA GLU A 163 -10.07 10.87 -25.78
C GLU A 163 -9.91 9.43 -25.28
N ILE A 164 -9.51 9.24 -24.02
CA ILE A 164 -9.39 7.90 -23.42
C ILE A 164 -10.76 7.19 -23.36
N LEU A 165 -11.83 7.91 -23.02
CA LEU A 165 -13.19 7.36 -23.02
C LEU A 165 -13.64 6.93 -24.41
N LEU A 166 -13.32 7.72 -25.43
CA LEU A 166 -13.62 7.38 -26.82
C LEU A 166 -12.84 6.14 -27.27
N GLN A 167 -11.53 6.09 -26.98
CA GLN A 167 -10.68 4.92 -27.24
C GLN A 167 -11.25 3.66 -26.60
N PHE A 168 -11.73 3.76 -25.35
CA PHE A 168 -12.31 2.62 -24.65
C PHE A 168 -13.64 2.19 -25.25
N LYS A 169 -14.51 3.13 -25.61
CA LYS A 169 -15.77 2.82 -26.28
C LYS A 169 -15.53 2.10 -27.61
N GLU A 170 -14.58 2.57 -28.40
CA GLU A 170 -14.19 1.91 -29.64
C GLU A 170 -13.58 0.53 -29.43
N PHE A 171 -12.76 0.35 -28.38
CA PHE A 171 -12.23 -0.94 -28.00
C PHE A 171 -13.36 -1.94 -27.66
N LEU A 172 -14.34 -1.51 -26.87
CA LEU A 172 -15.52 -2.32 -26.54
C LEU A 172 -16.32 -2.70 -27.80
N ASP A 173 -16.54 -1.74 -28.70
CA ASP A 173 -17.39 -1.94 -29.88
C ASP A 173 -16.71 -2.72 -31.01
N LYS A 174 -15.41 -2.53 -31.23
CA LYS A 174 -14.69 -3.11 -32.38
C LYS A 174 -13.85 -4.33 -32.01
N VAL A 175 -13.23 -4.35 -30.83
CA VAL A 175 -12.31 -5.44 -30.45
C VAL A 175 -13.05 -6.52 -29.68
N VAL A 176 -13.73 -6.13 -28.60
CA VAL A 176 -14.36 -7.08 -27.67
C VAL A 176 -15.54 -7.79 -28.33
N LYS A 177 -16.37 -7.06 -29.11
CA LYS A 177 -17.48 -7.69 -29.85
C LYS A 177 -17.00 -8.66 -30.92
N CYS A 178 -15.92 -8.35 -31.64
CA CYS A 178 -15.36 -9.23 -32.66
C CYS A 178 -14.64 -10.44 -32.06
N SER A 179 -14.11 -10.31 -30.84
CA SER A 179 -13.35 -11.36 -30.14
C SER A 179 -14.12 -11.93 -28.93
N PHE A 180 -15.45 -12.00 -29.03
CA PHE A 180 -16.33 -12.34 -27.91
C PHE A 180 -15.98 -13.69 -27.25
N SER A 181 -15.62 -14.70 -28.06
CA SER A 181 -15.23 -16.03 -27.57
C SER A 181 -14.03 -15.95 -26.64
N ASP A 182 -12.98 -15.26 -27.09
CA ASP A 182 -11.68 -15.23 -26.43
C ASP A 182 -11.77 -14.55 -25.07
N PHE A 183 -12.50 -13.44 -25.00
CA PHE A 183 -12.74 -12.70 -23.75
C PHE A 183 -13.63 -13.50 -22.77
N LYS A 184 -14.52 -14.37 -23.27
CA LYS A 184 -15.40 -15.19 -22.43
C LYS A 184 -14.68 -16.44 -21.89
N THR A 185 -13.80 -17.04 -22.68
CA THR A 185 -13.12 -18.29 -22.30
C THR A 185 -11.84 -18.08 -21.50
N LEU A 186 -11.39 -16.83 -21.33
CA LEU A 186 -10.16 -16.53 -20.62
C LEU A 186 -10.19 -17.07 -19.17
N ASP A 187 -9.30 -18.02 -18.88
CA ASP A 187 -8.99 -18.41 -17.51
C ASP A 187 -7.80 -17.61 -16.97
N HIS A 188 -8.09 -16.71 -16.03
CA HIS A 188 -7.08 -15.89 -15.36
C HIS A 188 -6.13 -16.70 -14.46
N LYS A 189 -6.43 -17.97 -14.18
CA LYS A 189 -5.53 -18.89 -13.48
C LYS A 189 -4.41 -19.42 -14.38
N GLU A 190 -4.70 -19.61 -15.66
CA GLU A 190 -3.74 -20.11 -16.65
C GLU A 190 -3.03 -18.94 -17.34
N GLU A 191 -3.78 -17.97 -17.86
CA GLU A 191 -3.24 -16.89 -18.68
C GLU A 191 -3.05 -15.57 -17.92
N ARG A 192 -2.04 -14.81 -18.37
CA ARG A 192 -1.72 -13.45 -17.88
C ARG A 192 -2.56 -12.42 -18.63
N LEU A 193 -3.40 -11.66 -17.92
CA LEU A 193 -4.28 -10.69 -18.58
C LEU A 193 -3.51 -9.56 -19.29
N ASP A 194 -2.38 -9.11 -18.73
CA ASP A 194 -1.53 -8.10 -19.36
C ASP A 194 -1.05 -8.57 -20.74
N THR A 195 -0.62 -9.82 -20.84
CA THR A 195 -0.23 -10.45 -22.12
C THR A 195 -1.43 -10.58 -23.06
N PHE A 196 -2.57 -11.05 -22.55
CA PHE A 196 -3.81 -11.19 -23.33
C PHE A 196 -4.30 -9.86 -23.89
N LEU A 197 -4.43 -8.83 -23.06
CA LEU A 197 -4.88 -7.50 -23.50
C LEU A 197 -3.88 -6.88 -24.48
N TYR A 198 -2.57 -7.06 -24.24
CA TYR A 198 -1.55 -6.52 -25.13
C TYR A 198 -1.69 -7.02 -26.56
N GLN A 199 -2.11 -8.28 -26.78
CA GLN A 199 -2.34 -8.82 -28.12
C GLN A 199 -3.32 -7.94 -28.91
N TYR A 200 -4.41 -7.50 -28.28
CA TYR A 200 -5.41 -6.64 -28.93
C TYR A 200 -4.99 -5.16 -29.01
N PHE A 201 -4.34 -4.64 -27.98
CA PHE A 201 -3.84 -3.26 -27.98
C PHE A 201 -2.67 -3.05 -28.95
N SER A 202 -1.92 -4.11 -29.27
CA SER A 202 -0.77 -4.05 -30.17
C SER A 202 -1.13 -3.92 -31.66
N ILE A 203 -2.37 -4.25 -32.04
CA ILE A 203 -2.86 -4.19 -33.42
C ILE A 203 -2.90 -2.75 -33.93
N ASP A 204 -3.33 -1.81 -33.08
CA ASP A 204 -3.45 -0.39 -33.42
C ASP A 204 -2.91 0.48 -32.27
N LYS A 205 -1.57 0.48 -32.14
CA LYS A 205 -0.86 1.09 -31.00
C LYS A 205 -1.11 2.59 -30.88
N GLU A 206 -1.12 3.31 -32.00
CA GLU A 206 -1.33 4.76 -31.99
C GLU A 206 -2.74 5.12 -31.53
N LYS A 207 -3.72 4.35 -32.00
CA LYS A 207 -5.12 4.59 -31.67
C LYS A 207 -5.44 4.39 -30.19
N TYR A 208 -4.87 3.37 -29.54
CA TYR A 208 -5.21 3.04 -28.15
C TYR A 208 -4.11 3.43 -27.14
N ARG A 209 -3.14 4.25 -27.56
CA ARG A 209 -1.95 4.58 -26.76
C ARG A 209 -2.31 5.10 -25.36
N LYS A 210 -3.17 6.12 -25.29
CA LYS A 210 -3.53 6.78 -24.02
C LYS A 210 -4.31 5.83 -23.11
N LEU A 211 -5.26 5.08 -23.66
CA LEU A 211 -5.99 4.04 -22.92
C LEU A 211 -5.06 2.97 -22.37
N TRP A 212 -4.10 2.50 -23.17
CA TRP A 212 -3.16 1.47 -22.76
C TRP A 212 -2.29 1.92 -21.59
N ASP A 213 -1.90 3.20 -21.53
CA ASP A 213 -1.16 3.73 -20.39
C ASP A 213 -2.00 3.70 -19.10
N ILE A 214 -3.31 3.94 -19.17
CA ILE A 214 -4.21 3.79 -18.01
C ILE A 214 -4.31 2.32 -17.59
N VAL A 215 -4.44 1.42 -18.56
CA VAL A 215 -4.48 -0.03 -18.30
C VAL A 215 -3.20 -0.46 -17.57
N LYS A 216 -2.02 -0.04 -18.03
CA LYS A 216 -0.74 -0.32 -17.35
C LYS A 216 -0.75 0.18 -15.91
N MET A 217 -1.14 1.45 -15.69
CA MET A 217 -1.19 2.03 -14.34
C MET A 217 -2.04 1.17 -13.39
N ILE A 218 -3.19 0.68 -13.85
CA ILE A 218 -4.09 -0.16 -13.04
C ILE A 218 -3.53 -1.58 -12.85
N LEU A 219 -2.93 -2.18 -13.88
CA LEU A 219 -2.38 -3.55 -13.79
C LEU A 219 -1.10 -3.62 -12.93
N ILE A 220 -0.37 -2.51 -12.77
CA ILE A 220 0.83 -2.42 -11.92
C ILE A 220 0.47 -2.31 -10.42
N LEU A 221 -0.77 -1.93 -10.08
CA LEU A 221 -1.17 -1.84 -8.68
C LEU A 221 -0.96 -3.19 -7.97
N SER A 222 -0.34 -3.14 -6.79
CA SER A 222 -0.15 -4.33 -5.99
C SER A 222 -1.49 -4.81 -5.41
N HIS A 223 -1.72 -6.12 -5.49
CA HIS A 223 -2.92 -6.79 -4.96
C HIS A 223 -2.60 -7.76 -3.82
N GLY A 224 -1.32 -7.88 -3.44
CA GLY A 224 -0.86 -8.80 -2.40
C GLY A 224 0.57 -8.48 -1.98
N GLN A 225 0.95 -8.94 -0.80
CA GLN A 225 2.31 -8.81 -0.29
C GLN A 225 3.24 -9.92 -0.80
N ALA A 226 2.73 -10.89 -1.58
CA ALA A 226 3.45 -12.11 -1.92
C ALA A 226 4.78 -11.85 -2.66
N THR A 227 4.82 -10.91 -3.61
CA THR A 227 6.07 -10.54 -4.30
C THR A 227 7.07 -9.93 -3.31
N VAL A 228 6.60 -9.13 -2.35
CA VAL A 228 7.43 -8.47 -1.34
C VAL A 228 7.93 -9.49 -0.30
N GLU A 229 7.05 -10.35 0.20
CA GLU A 229 7.39 -11.42 1.15
C GLU A 229 8.30 -12.48 0.54
N ARG A 230 8.09 -12.84 -0.74
CA ARG A 230 9.00 -13.70 -1.49
C ARG A 230 10.37 -13.05 -1.67
N ARG A 231 10.43 -11.73 -1.86
CA ARG A 231 11.70 -10.98 -1.89
C ARG A 231 12.36 -10.97 -0.51
N PHE A 232 11.60 -10.84 0.58
CA PHE A 232 12.15 -10.94 1.93
C PHE A 232 12.68 -12.34 2.25
N SER A 233 11.99 -13.42 1.85
CA SER A 233 12.48 -14.78 2.08
C SER A 233 13.71 -15.11 1.24
N LEU A 234 13.80 -14.62 0.01
CA LEU A 234 15.02 -14.69 -0.80
C LEU A 234 16.16 -13.90 -0.14
N ASN A 235 15.88 -12.69 0.34
CA ASN A 235 16.88 -11.89 1.06
C ASN A 235 17.36 -12.62 2.32
N LYS A 236 16.47 -13.23 3.09
CA LYS A 236 16.82 -14.04 4.27
C LYS A 236 17.68 -15.25 3.92
N ALA A 237 17.46 -15.87 2.76
CA ALA A 237 18.31 -16.94 2.26
C ALA A 237 19.70 -16.45 1.81
N LEU A 238 19.82 -15.17 1.47
CA LEU A 238 21.09 -14.50 1.10
C LEU A 238 21.72 -13.73 2.27
N GLU A 239 21.06 -13.69 3.42
CA GLU A 239 21.46 -12.92 4.60
C GLU A 239 22.66 -13.61 5.25
N VAL A 240 23.85 -13.28 4.75
CA VAL A 240 25.13 -13.58 5.38
C VAL A 240 25.53 -12.32 6.13
N GLU A 241 25.80 -12.44 7.45
CA GLU A 241 25.91 -11.35 8.45
C GLU A 241 26.90 -10.19 8.16
N ASN A 242 27.56 -10.13 6.99
CA ASN A 242 28.57 -9.12 6.67
C ASN A 242 28.53 -8.59 5.23
N LEU A 243 27.40 -8.68 4.53
CA LEU A 243 27.25 -8.14 3.17
C LEU A 243 26.70 -6.70 3.18
N LYS A 244 27.27 -5.84 2.33
CA LYS A 244 26.73 -4.49 2.07
C LYS A 244 25.54 -4.57 1.10
N GLU A 245 24.69 -3.55 1.10
CA GLU A 245 23.49 -3.45 0.22
C GLU A 245 23.81 -3.78 -1.25
N ASN A 246 24.90 -3.23 -1.79
CA ASN A 246 25.33 -3.50 -3.18
C ASN A 246 25.61 -4.98 -3.45
N SER A 247 26.10 -5.72 -2.45
CA SER A 247 26.34 -7.16 -2.57
C SER A 247 25.02 -7.94 -2.68
N TYR A 248 23.98 -7.52 -1.95
CA TYR A 248 22.64 -8.10 -2.07
C TYR A 248 22.02 -7.82 -3.45
N ILE A 249 22.16 -6.59 -3.94
CA ILE A 249 21.67 -6.21 -5.28
C ILE A 249 22.37 -7.06 -6.34
N ALA A 250 23.70 -7.21 -6.27
CA ALA A 250 24.46 -8.00 -7.23
C ALA A 250 24.10 -9.49 -7.20
N GLN A 251 24.03 -10.12 -6.02
CA GLN A 251 23.62 -11.53 -5.89
C GLN A 251 22.21 -11.75 -6.44
N ARG A 252 21.32 -10.79 -6.21
CA ARG A 252 19.96 -10.84 -6.72
C ARG A 252 19.89 -10.77 -8.24
N MET A 253 20.64 -9.86 -8.86
CA MET A 253 20.74 -9.77 -10.32
C MET A 253 21.23 -11.10 -10.92
N ILE A 254 22.19 -11.76 -10.27
CA ILE A 254 22.71 -13.06 -10.71
C ILE A 254 21.63 -14.14 -10.62
N ILE A 255 20.90 -14.22 -9.50
CA ILE A 255 19.83 -15.23 -9.31
C ILE A 255 18.67 -15.01 -10.28
N GLU A 256 18.29 -13.76 -10.54
CA GLU A 256 17.24 -13.43 -11.52
C GLU A 256 17.69 -13.84 -12.94
N ALA A 257 18.93 -13.55 -13.34
CA ALA A 257 19.48 -13.95 -14.64
C ALA A 257 19.56 -15.48 -14.81
N ILE A 258 19.95 -16.22 -13.77
CA ILE A 258 19.97 -17.70 -13.80
C ILE A 258 18.55 -18.25 -13.99
N LYS A 259 17.56 -17.68 -13.29
CA LYS A 259 16.16 -18.11 -13.43
C LYS A 259 15.59 -17.83 -14.81
N GLU A 260 15.97 -16.73 -15.44
CA GLU A 260 15.58 -16.44 -16.83
C GLU A 260 16.24 -17.40 -17.83
N ALA A 261 17.48 -17.84 -17.57
CA ALA A 261 18.17 -18.82 -18.40
C ALA A 261 17.65 -20.26 -18.21
N GLY A 262 17.00 -20.55 -17.07
CA GLY A 262 16.48 -21.88 -16.71
C GLY A 262 17.29 -22.48 -15.56
N ASP A 263 18.52 -22.87 -15.83
CA ASP A 263 19.47 -23.40 -14.84
C ASP A 263 20.86 -22.76 -14.99
N VAL A 264 21.75 -22.97 -14.00
CA VAL A 264 23.11 -22.42 -13.96
C VAL A 264 23.93 -22.81 -15.20
N LEU A 265 23.68 -24.00 -15.75
CA LEU A 265 24.38 -24.53 -16.93
C LEU A 265 23.85 -23.94 -18.24
N ASP A 266 22.65 -23.37 -18.23
CA ASP A 266 21.98 -22.84 -19.42
C ASP A 266 22.31 -21.36 -19.67
N VAL A 267 23.04 -20.71 -18.75
CA VAL A 267 23.43 -19.30 -18.86
C VAL A 267 24.47 -19.13 -19.99
N PRO A 268 24.14 -18.39 -21.07
CA PRO A 268 25.08 -18.20 -22.18
C PRO A 268 26.24 -17.29 -21.76
N ILE A 269 27.48 -17.77 -21.92
CA ILE A 269 28.68 -16.99 -21.60
C ILE A 269 28.97 -16.00 -22.74
N THR A 270 28.53 -14.75 -22.57
CA THR A 270 28.74 -13.68 -23.55
C THR A 270 30.17 -13.15 -23.54
N LYS A 271 30.56 -12.44 -24.61
CA LYS A 271 31.90 -11.84 -24.72
C LYS A 271 32.07 -10.72 -23.68
N GLU A 272 31.01 -9.98 -23.41
CA GLU A 272 30.96 -8.91 -22.42
C GLU A 272 31.22 -9.44 -21.01
N MET A 273 30.65 -10.61 -20.67
CA MET A 273 30.92 -11.27 -19.38
C MET A 273 32.40 -11.63 -19.24
N ARG A 274 33.04 -12.15 -20.30
CA ARG A 274 34.48 -12.48 -20.25
C ARG A 274 35.35 -11.25 -20.06
N ILE A 275 35.04 -10.16 -20.74
CA ILE A 275 35.74 -8.87 -20.58
C ILE A 275 35.53 -8.34 -19.15
N SER A 276 34.29 -8.41 -18.63
CA SER A 276 33.98 -8.00 -17.27
C SER A 276 34.79 -8.77 -16.23
N VAL A 277 34.90 -10.10 -16.37
CA VAL A 277 35.75 -10.94 -15.49
C VAL A 277 37.22 -10.55 -15.58
N GLN A 278 37.75 -10.29 -16.78
CA GLN A 278 39.13 -9.84 -16.95
C GLN A 278 39.40 -8.50 -16.26
N CYS A 279 38.43 -7.58 -16.30
CA CYS A 279 38.52 -6.27 -15.67
C CYS A 279 38.12 -6.24 -14.19
N ALA A 280 37.57 -7.34 -13.64
CA ALA A 280 36.97 -7.36 -12.30
C ALA A 280 37.94 -6.93 -11.20
N ARG A 281 39.22 -7.32 -11.31
CA ARG A 281 40.26 -6.92 -10.35
C ARG A 281 40.51 -5.41 -10.38
N GLN A 282 40.55 -4.81 -11.57
CA GLN A 282 40.74 -3.37 -11.71
C GLN A 282 39.54 -2.61 -11.13
N GLN A 283 38.32 -3.03 -11.50
CA GLN A 283 37.09 -2.44 -10.97
C GLN A 283 37.01 -2.52 -9.44
N TYR A 284 37.49 -3.62 -8.85
CA TYR A 284 37.56 -3.75 -7.39
C TYR A 284 38.56 -2.78 -6.75
N LEU A 285 39.73 -2.57 -7.36
CA LEU A 285 40.70 -1.60 -6.89
C LEU A 285 40.17 -0.18 -6.98
N ASP A 286 39.54 0.18 -8.11
CA ASP A 286 38.91 1.49 -8.31
C ASP A 286 37.80 1.72 -7.27
N TYR A 287 37.00 0.69 -6.97
CA TYR A 287 35.99 0.73 -5.92
C TYR A 287 36.58 0.99 -4.52
N LEU A 288 37.68 0.33 -4.18
CA LEU A 288 38.36 0.55 -2.90
C LEU A 288 38.91 1.98 -2.79
N GLU A 289 39.42 2.56 -3.88
CA GLU A 289 39.85 3.95 -3.91
C GLU A 289 38.69 4.92 -3.75
N CYS A 290 37.56 4.69 -4.46
CA CYS A 290 36.34 5.47 -4.29
C CYS A 290 35.85 5.45 -2.84
N GLN A 291 35.78 4.27 -2.20
CA GLN A 291 35.39 4.16 -0.80
C GLN A 291 36.31 4.96 0.14
N LYS A 292 37.62 5.00 -0.13
CA LYS A 292 38.55 5.80 0.67
C LYS A 292 38.29 7.30 0.50
N ARG A 293 38.02 7.75 -0.73
CA ARG A 293 37.69 9.16 -1.01
C ARG A 293 36.37 9.56 -0.34
N GLU A 294 35.32 8.76 -0.50
CA GLU A 294 34.01 9.01 0.11
C GLU A 294 34.10 9.14 1.64
N LYS A 295 34.85 8.24 2.31
CA LYS A 295 35.08 8.34 3.76
C LYS A 295 35.80 9.62 4.17
N MET A 296 36.79 10.07 3.39
CA MET A 296 37.49 11.32 3.68
C MET A 296 36.56 12.52 3.48
N GLU A 297 35.76 12.55 2.42
CA GLU A 297 34.79 13.62 2.17
C GLU A 297 33.68 13.66 3.22
N GLU A 298 33.18 12.51 3.66
CA GLU A 298 32.15 12.41 4.69
C GLU A 298 32.66 12.95 6.04
N GLN A 299 33.90 12.62 6.42
CA GLN A 299 34.53 13.20 7.61
C GLN A 299 34.69 14.72 7.49
N LEU A 300 35.02 15.22 6.31
CA LEU A 300 35.19 16.66 6.06
C LEU A 300 33.84 17.38 6.11
N ASN A 301 32.80 16.79 5.53
CA ASN A 301 31.44 17.31 5.58
C ASN A 301 30.84 17.28 6.98
N ASN A 302 31.10 16.23 7.77
CA ASN A 302 30.65 16.19 9.16
C ASN A 302 31.32 17.26 10.01
N LYS A 303 32.63 17.51 9.82
CA LYS A 303 33.32 18.64 10.45
C LYS A 303 32.71 19.98 10.03
N ARG A 304 32.37 20.17 8.76
CA ARG A 304 31.70 21.39 8.27
C ARG A 304 30.31 21.56 8.88
N LYS A 305 29.51 20.50 8.99
CA LYS A 305 28.19 20.55 9.63
C LYS A 305 28.27 20.99 11.09
N LEU A 306 29.19 20.41 11.86
CA LEU A 306 29.41 20.79 13.26
C LEU A 306 29.80 22.28 13.39
N LEU A 307 30.66 22.78 12.51
CA LEU A 307 31.03 24.20 12.49
C LEU A 307 29.85 25.11 12.14
N VAL A 308 28.98 24.69 11.21
CA VAL A 308 27.77 25.47 10.85
C VAL A 308 26.78 25.51 12.00
N GLU A 309 26.54 24.37 12.66
CA GLU A 309 25.68 24.29 13.85
C GLU A 309 26.20 25.19 14.99
N GLU A 310 27.52 25.23 15.18
CA GLU A 310 28.15 26.12 16.16
C GLU A 310 28.00 27.60 15.79
N ILE A 311 28.14 27.95 14.51
CA ILE A 311 27.90 29.32 14.02
C ILE A 311 26.44 29.72 14.24
N ASP A 312 25.47 28.86 13.92
CA ASP A 312 24.05 29.13 14.09
C ASP A 312 23.69 29.32 15.57
N PHE A 313 24.27 28.50 16.46
CA PHE A 313 24.13 28.67 17.91
C PHE A 313 24.68 30.02 18.38
N LEU A 314 25.87 30.40 17.92
CA LEU A 314 26.48 31.68 18.28
C LEU A 314 25.68 32.87 17.74
N GLN A 315 25.11 32.77 16.53
CA GLN A 315 24.24 33.80 15.97
C GLN A 315 22.93 33.95 16.75
N ALA A 316 22.32 32.85 17.17
CA ALA A 316 21.12 32.88 18.01
C ALA A 316 21.41 33.53 19.38
N LYS A 317 22.54 33.16 20.00
CA LYS A 317 22.99 33.78 21.25
C LYS A 317 23.24 35.28 21.10
N ARG A 318 23.85 35.70 19.99
CA ARG A 318 24.08 37.13 19.69
C ARG A 318 22.78 37.91 19.58
N LYS A 319 21.77 37.36 18.86
CA LYS A 319 20.45 38.00 18.72
C LYS A 319 19.73 38.16 20.05
N CYS A 320 19.75 37.13 20.91
CA CYS A 320 19.15 37.21 22.25
C CYS A 320 19.80 38.32 23.08
N LEU A 321 21.13 38.39 23.10
CA LEU A 321 21.86 39.44 23.79
C LEU A 321 21.57 40.84 23.22
N GLU A 322 21.48 40.98 21.89
CA GLU A 322 21.10 42.25 21.26
C GLU A 322 19.69 42.71 21.66
N GLU A 323 18.74 41.77 21.82
CA GLU A 323 17.38 42.05 22.27
C GLU A 323 17.33 42.39 23.75
N ASP A 324 18.06 41.68 24.59
CA ASP A 324 18.20 41.98 26.03
C ASP A 324 18.84 43.37 26.25
N VAL A 325 19.85 43.74 25.47
CA VAL A 325 20.48 45.07 25.50
C VAL A 325 19.47 46.16 25.08
N LYS A 326 18.65 45.92 24.05
CA LYS A 326 17.61 46.87 23.65
C LYS A 326 16.54 47.02 24.72
N ASN A 327 16.08 45.92 25.31
CA ASN A 327 15.06 45.92 26.36
C ASN A 327 15.57 46.61 27.63
N THR A 328 16.82 46.37 28.02
CA THR A 328 17.43 47.06 29.17
C THR A 328 17.63 48.54 28.91
N HIS A 329 18.03 48.95 27.70
CA HIS A 329 18.07 50.36 27.32
C HIS A 329 16.68 51.01 27.37
N GLN A 330 15.66 50.40 26.77
CA GLN A 330 14.30 50.93 26.79
C GLN A 330 13.72 50.99 28.21
N SER A 331 14.00 49.98 29.05
CA SER A 331 13.60 50.00 30.45
C SER A 331 14.34 51.10 31.22
N SER A 332 15.61 51.33 30.94
CA SER A 332 16.38 52.42 31.54
C SER A 332 15.84 53.78 31.12
N ASP A 333 15.53 53.97 29.84
CA ASP A 333 14.96 55.21 29.31
C ASP A 333 13.55 55.47 29.89
N ALA A 334 12.70 54.44 29.97
CA ALA A 334 11.37 54.54 30.56
C ALA A 334 11.42 54.90 32.06
N LEU A 335 12.39 54.32 32.80
CA LEU A 335 12.62 54.66 34.21
C LEU A 335 13.14 56.10 34.36
N ALA A 336 13.97 56.57 33.42
CA ALA A 336 14.43 57.96 33.40
C ALA A 336 13.27 58.94 33.17
N ASP A 337 12.40 58.66 32.19
CA ASP A 337 11.20 59.44 31.92
C ASP A 337 10.22 59.48 33.11
N GLU A 338 10.06 58.35 33.82
CA GLU A 338 9.24 58.30 35.04
C GLU A 338 9.86 59.09 36.20
N GLY A 339 11.18 59.03 36.36
CA GLY A 339 11.92 59.79 37.36
C GLY A 339 11.79 61.30 37.15
N GLU A 340 11.88 61.76 35.89
CA GLU A 340 11.68 63.17 35.54
C GLU A 340 10.26 63.66 35.84
N LYS A 341 9.24 62.86 35.53
CA LYS A 341 7.83 63.22 35.79
C LYS A 341 7.50 63.29 37.28
N LYS A 342 8.07 62.42 38.11
CA LYS A 342 7.80 62.36 39.56
C LYS A 342 8.72 63.26 40.40
N LYS A 343 9.79 63.81 39.83
CA LYS A 343 10.86 64.58 40.54
C LYS A 343 11.43 63.85 41.75
N ASP A 344 11.50 62.52 41.67
CA ASP A 344 12.02 61.67 42.74
C ASP A 344 13.19 60.85 42.20
N ILE A 345 14.41 61.21 42.61
CA ILE A 345 15.67 60.63 42.12
C ILE A 345 15.90 59.21 42.71
N SER A 346 15.11 58.81 43.72
CA SER A 346 15.21 57.50 44.38
C SER A 346 15.01 56.30 43.44
N LEU A 347 14.33 56.48 42.31
CA LEU A 347 14.09 55.44 41.30
C LEU A 347 15.36 54.98 40.55
N PHE A 348 16.44 55.78 40.53
CA PHE A 348 17.70 55.39 39.90
C PHE A 348 18.58 54.50 40.81
N PHE A 349 18.31 54.46 42.12
CA PHE A 349 19.14 53.73 43.09
C PHE A 349 18.67 52.31 43.38
N SER A 350 17.49 51.90 42.93
CA SER A 350 16.96 50.54 43.18
C SER A 350 17.64 49.45 42.34
N ASN A 351 18.39 49.80 41.29
CA ASN A 351 19.05 48.84 40.39
C ASN A 351 20.58 48.74 40.58
N GLN A 352 21.16 49.46 41.54
CA GLN A 352 22.53 49.14 41.97
C GLN A 352 22.43 48.14 43.12
N MET A 353 22.86 46.90 42.85
CA MET A 353 23.11 45.77 43.76
C MET A 353 22.15 44.59 43.52
N PRO A 354 22.52 43.63 42.64
CA PRO A 354 22.12 42.25 42.88
C PRO A 354 22.82 41.81 44.18
N GLU A 355 22.05 41.53 45.22
CA GLU A 355 22.52 40.80 46.39
C GLU A 355 23.17 39.49 45.91
N GLU A 356 24.48 39.36 46.07
CA GLU A 356 25.13 38.06 46.18
C GLU A 356 24.49 37.33 47.36
N LYS A 357 23.73 36.28 47.07
CA LYS A 357 23.41 35.25 48.06
C LYS A 357 24.22 34.00 47.73
N ASN A 358 25.19 33.77 48.62
CA ASN A 358 25.98 32.54 48.79
C ASN A 358 25.14 31.28 48.75
#